data_AF-A0A9R0RSH7-F1
#
_entry.id   AF-A0A9R0RSH7-F1
#
_cell.length_a   1.000
_cell.length_b   1.000
_cell.length_c   1.000
_cell.angle_alpha   90.00
_cell.angle_beta   90.00
_cell.angle_gamma   90.00
#
_symmetry.space_group_name_H-M   'P 1'
#
loop_
_entity.id
_entity.type
_entity.pdbx_description
1 polymer ?
#
loop_
_entity_poly.entity_id
_entity_poly.type
_entity_poly.pdbx_seq_one_letter_code
_entity_poly.pdbx_strand_id
1 'polypeptide(L)'
;MKDLDTTGYDVVCVSPRNHMVFTPLLASTCVGTLEFRSVAEPLARIQPAVSSSPGSYFLLARCTAVDPDAHTIECETVTEGEKDTLKPWKFKVSYDKLVFGCGAEASTFGIRGVTEHATFLREVHDAQEIRRKLLLNLMLSDVPGISEGEKRRLLHCVVVGGGPTGVEFSGELSDFITRDVKERYSHVKDYVHVTLIEANEILSSFDVRLRQYAVNQLVKVSNLCSVSLAIINQDLGTSRFSNKAFRSSHDIHNW
;
A
#
# COMPACT_ATOMS: atom_id res chain seq x y z
N MET A 1 13.85 -2.48 -19.07
CA MET A 1 13.69 -1.18 -19.76
C MET A 1 14.92 -0.29 -19.61
N LYS A 2 15.53 -0.17 -18.42
CA LYS A 2 16.75 0.62 -18.18
C LYS A 2 17.92 0.23 -19.10
N ASP A 3 18.18 -1.07 -19.23
CA ASP A 3 19.32 -1.59 -20.01
C ASP A 3 18.93 -2.01 -21.44
N LEU A 4 17.78 -1.55 -21.92
CA LEU A 4 17.35 -1.83 -23.30
C LEU A 4 18.14 -0.94 -24.25
N ASP A 5 18.80 -1.54 -25.25
CA ASP A 5 19.46 -0.80 -26.33
C ASP A 5 18.41 -0.18 -27.25
N THR A 6 18.29 1.15 -27.21
CA THR A 6 17.29 1.89 -27.99
C THR A 6 17.82 2.36 -29.33
N THR A 7 19.00 1.90 -29.77
CA THR A 7 19.49 2.16 -31.13
C THR A 7 18.89 1.19 -32.15
N GLY A 8 18.53 -0.03 -31.71
CA GLY A 8 17.92 -1.07 -32.55
C GLY A 8 16.40 -1.23 -32.40
N TYR A 9 15.77 -0.46 -31.50
CA TYR A 9 14.34 -0.60 -31.18
C TYR A 9 13.67 0.74 -30.90
N ASP A 10 12.49 0.93 -31.48
CA ASP A 10 11.53 1.93 -31.02
C ASP A 10 10.80 1.43 -29.76
N VAL A 11 10.78 2.24 -28.71
CA VAL A 11 10.25 1.85 -27.40
C VAL A 11 8.96 2.59 -27.10
N VAL A 12 7.85 1.84 -27.05
CA VAL A 12 6.55 2.36 -26.59
C VAL A 12 6.23 1.77 -25.23
N CYS A 13 6.13 2.64 -24.21
CA CYS A 13 5.70 2.27 -22.87
C CYS A 13 4.25 2.71 -22.65
N VAL A 14 3.35 1.76 -22.39
CA VAL A 14 1.96 2.04 -22.02
C VAL A 14 1.80 1.75 -20.54
N SER A 15 1.40 2.76 -19.76
CA SER A 15 1.15 2.62 -18.33
C SER A 15 0.21 3.71 -17.83
N PRO A 16 -0.69 3.41 -16.87
CA PRO A 16 -1.51 4.44 -16.22
C PRO A 16 -0.69 5.33 -15.28
N ARG A 17 0.59 5.00 -15.04
CA ARG A 17 1.50 5.69 -14.12
C ARG A 17 2.81 6.02 -14.83
N ASN A 18 3.28 7.27 -14.69
CA ASN A 18 4.47 7.80 -15.36
C ASN A 18 5.79 7.62 -14.58
N HIS A 19 5.79 6.86 -13.50
CA HIS A 19 6.94 6.65 -12.63
C HIS A 19 6.99 5.21 -12.14
N MET A 20 8.19 4.78 -11.75
CA MET A 20 8.43 3.58 -10.96
C MET A 20 8.29 3.93 -9.47
N VAL A 21 7.73 3.01 -8.69
CA VAL A 21 7.73 3.10 -7.23
C VAL A 21 8.69 2.05 -6.68
N PHE A 22 9.65 2.49 -5.86
CA PHE A 22 10.52 1.61 -5.09
C PHE A 22 9.76 1.11 -3.86
N THR A 23 8.91 0.10 -4.10
CA THR A 23 8.00 -0.47 -3.10
C THR A 23 8.65 -0.92 -1.79
N PRO A 24 9.93 -1.37 -1.74
CA PRO A 24 10.56 -1.74 -0.47
C PRO A 24 10.70 -0.60 0.54
N LEU A 25 10.64 0.68 0.14
CA LEU A 25 10.75 1.81 1.06
C LEU A 25 9.42 2.58 1.24
N LEU A 26 8.33 2.06 0.68
CA LEU A 26 7.04 2.75 0.67
C LEU A 26 6.44 2.87 2.08
N ALA A 27 6.63 1.85 2.93
CA ALA A 27 6.17 1.84 4.31
C ALA A 27 6.72 3.04 5.11
N SER A 28 8.02 3.32 4.98
CA SER A 28 8.69 4.45 5.65
C SER A 28 8.15 5.82 5.23
N THR A 29 7.54 5.94 4.04
CA THR A 29 6.93 7.21 3.61
C THR A 29 5.59 7.50 4.28
N CYS A 30 4.88 6.46 4.77
CA CYS A 30 3.57 6.59 5.41
C CYS A 30 3.64 7.36 6.73
N VAL A 31 4.75 7.25 7.46
CA VAL A 31 4.97 7.94 8.75
C VAL A 31 5.90 9.15 8.62
N GLY A 32 6.50 9.35 7.45
CA GLY A 32 7.39 10.49 7.18
C GLY A 32 8.86 10.26 7.52
N THR A 33 9.27 9.02 7.78
CA THR A 33 10.69 8.63 7.87
C THR A 33 11.41 8.93 6.54
N LEU A 34 10.73 8.72 5.42
CA LEU A 34 11.18 9.10 4.08
C LEU A 34 10.17 10.01 3.40
N GLU A 35 10.66 10.84 2.48
CA GLU A 35 9.83 11.64 1.59
C GLU A 35 9.28 10.80 0.43
N PHE A 36 8.05 11.08 -0.01
CA PHE A 36 7.40 10.35 -1.11
C PHE A 36 8.21 10.38 -2.40
N ARG A 37 8.90 11.49 -2.67
CA ARG A 37 9.76 11.63 -3.86
C ARG A 37 11.00 10.74 -3.81
N SER A 38 11.44 10.30 -2.63
CA SER A 38 12.63 9.45 -2.49
C SER A 38 12.38 8.00 -2.95
N VAL A 39 11.11 7.61 -3.10
CA VAL A 39 10.71 6.26 -3.52
C VAL A 39 10.06 6.24 -4.89
N ALA A 40 10.04 7.37 -5.61
CA ALA A 40 9.39 7.49 -6.91
C ALA A 40 10.38 8.02 -7.95
N GLU A 41 10.54 7.28 -9.05
CA GLU A 41 11.45 7.67 -10.13
C GLU A 41 10.71 7.78 -11.47
N PRO A 42 10.67 8.95 -12.13
CA PRO A 42 9.99 9.12 -13.40
C PRO A 42 10.49 8.16 -14.49
N LEU A 43 9.59 7.56 -15.27
CA LEU A 43 9.93 6.61 -16.32
C LEU A 43 10.84 7.23 -17.39
N ALA A 44 10.58 8.48 -17.76
CA ALA A 44 11.41 9.23 -18.70
C ALA A 44 12.85 9.44 -18.20
N ARG A 45 13.11 9.35 -16.89
CA ARG A 45 14.47 9.39 -16.36
C ARG A 45 15.15 8.02 -16.39
N ILE A 46 14.37 6.94 -16.21
CA ILE A 46 14.85 5.56 -16.29
C ILE A 46 15.17 5.16 -17.74
N GLN A 47 14.33 5.58 -18.68
CA GLN A 47 14.50 5.33 -20.11
C GLN A 47 14.20 6.62 -20.91
N PRO A 48 15.20 7.49 -21.11
CA PRO A 48 15.03 8.78 -21.81
C PRO A 48 14.50 8.67 -23.23
N ALA A 49 14.73 7.54 -23.91
CA ALA A 49 14.29 7.34 -25.29
C ALA A 49 12.78 7.56 -25.47
N VAL A 50 11.95 7.22 -24.47
CA VAL A 50 10.48 7.42 -24.54
C VAL A 50 10.05 8.89 -24.58
N SER A 51 10.99 9.84 -24.42
CA SER A 51 10.76 11.28 -24.48
C SER A 51 11.60 12.00 -25.55
N SER A 52 12.75 11.44 -25.95
CA SER A 52 13.69 12.11 -26.85
C SER A 52 13.96 11.39 -28.17
N SER A 53 13.75 10.07 -28.25
CA SER A 53 14.02 9.32 -29.47
C SER A 53 12.82 9.37 -30.41
N PRO A 54 13.01 9.61 -31.72
CA PRO A 54 11.96 9.41 -32.72
C PRO A 54 11.38 8.00 -32.62
N GLY A 55 10.07 7.84 -32.84
CA GLY A 55 9.40 6.53 -32.80
C GLY A 55 9.16 5.94 -31.41
N SER A 56 9.75 6.52 -30.36
CA SER A 56 9.61 6.06 -28.97
C SER A 56 8.69 6.97 -28.15
N TYR A 57 7.81 6.37 -27.34
CA TYR A 57 6.76 7.11 -26.64
C TYR A 57 6.45 6.53 -25.26
N PHE A 58 6.13 7.42 -24.32
CA PHE A 58 5.36 7.06 -23.14
C PHE A 58 3.90 7.45 -23.35
N LEU A 59 2.99 6.47 -23.22
CA LEU A 59 1.55 6.65 -23.37
C LEU A 59 0.86 6.45 -22.02
N LEU A 60 0.23 7.52 -21.51
CA LEU A 60 -0.53 7.50 -20.26
C LEU A 60 -1.89 6.81 -20.47
N ALA A 61 -1.89 5.48 -20.42
CA ALA A 61 -3.05 4.65 -20.73
C ALA A 61 -2.98 3.28 -20.04
N ARG A 62 -4.13 2.62 -19.93
CA ARG A 62 -4.25 1.22 -19.49
C ARG A 62 -4.34 0.32 -20.71
N CYS A 63 -3.58 -0.77 -20.74
CA CYS A 63 -3.80 -1.85 -21.71
C CYS A 63 -5.02 -2.66 -21.26
N THR A 64 -6.05 -2.76 -22.10
CA THR A 64 -7.32 -3.44 -21.78
C THR A 64 -7.45 -4.79 -22.48
N ALA A 65 -6.78 -4.99 -23.61
CA ALA A 65 -6.77 -6.25 -24.34
C ALA A 65 -5.48 -6.42 -25.15
N VAL A 66 -5.15 -7.66 -25.48
CA VAL A 66 -4.03 -8.02 -26.36
C VAL A 66 -4.59 -8.91 -27.46
N ASP A 67 -4.27 -8.57 -28.71
CA ASP A 67 -4.55 -9.37 -29.91
C ASP A 67 -3.22 -9.89 -30.47
N PRO A 68 -2.86 -11.15 -30.16
CA PRO A 68 -1.60 -11.73 -30.61
C PRO A 68 -1.54 -11.98 -32.11
N ASP A 69 -2.67 -12.26 -32.75
CA ASP A 69 -2.73 -12.59 -34.18
C ASP A 69 -2.54 -11.31 -35.02
N ALA A 70 -3.16 -10.21 -34.61
CA ALA A 70 -2.98 -8.91 -35.23
C ALA A 70 -1.72 -8.16 -34.75
N HIS A 71 -1.01 -8.70 -33.74
CA HIS A 71 0.13 -8.04 -33.09
C HIS A 71 -0.21 -6.62 -32.59
N THR A 72 -1.36 -6.47 -31.92
CA THR A 72 -1.80 -5.19 -31.37
C THR A 72 -2.25 -5.30 -29.92
N ILE A 73 -2.15 -4.18 -29.19
CA ILE A 73 -2.81 -4.00 -27.89
C ILE A 73 -3.90 -2.94 -28.00
N GLU A 74 -4.99 -3.15 -27.26
CA GLU A 74 -6.01 -2.14 -27.06
C GLU A 74 -5.73 -1.37 -25.78
N CYS A 75 -5.76 -0.05 -25.87
CA CYS A 75 -5.44 0.85 -24.79
C CYS A 75 -6.60 1.82 -24.55
N GLU A 76 -6.79 2.22 -23.29
CA GLU A 76 -7.71 3.28 -22.88
C GLU A 76 -6.95 4.35 -22.10
N THR A 77 -7.11 5.63 -22.48
CA THR A 77 -6.38 6.72 -21.83
C THR A 77 -6.79 6.95 -20.38
N VAL A 78 -5.83 7.38 -19.56
CA VAL A 78 -6.12 7.84 -18.19
C VAL A 78 -6.32 9.35 -18.23
N THR A 79 -7.52 9.80 -17.89
CA THR A 79 -7.89 11.23 -17.83
C THR A 79 -8.35 11.65 -16.43
N GLU A 80 -7.89 10.94 -15.39
CA GLU A 80 -8.14 11.32 -14.00
C GLU A 80 -7.63 12.75 -13.74
N GLY A 81 -8.49 13.61 -13.19
CA GLY A 81 -8.24 15.04 -13.02
C GLY A 81 -8.81 15.93 -14.13
N GLU A 82 -9.13 15.38 -15.31
CA GLU A 82 -9.66 16.11 -16.48
C GLU A 82 -10.97 15.50 -16.99
N LYS A 83 -11.69 14.74 -16.16
CA LYS A 83 -12.86 13.96 -16.61
C LYS A 83 -14.02 14.82 -17.18
N ASP A 84 -14.12 16.07 -16.74
CA ASP A 84 -15.15 17.01 -17.18
C ASP A 84 -14.83 17.62 -18.55
N THR A 85 -13.55 17.67 -18.93
CA THR A 85 -13.04 18.31 -20.16
C THR A 85 -12.62 17.27 -21.21
N LEU A 86 -12.12 16.12 -20.77
CA LEU A 86 -11.55 15.07 -21.61
C LEU A 86 -11.98 13.68 -21.13
N LYS A 87 -12.90 13.08 -21.90
CA LYS A 87 -13.34 11.69 -21.65
C LYS A 87 -12.25 10.71 -22.08
N PRO A 88 -12.08 9.57 -21.38
CA PRO A 88 -11.21 8.49 -21.84
C PRO A 88 -11.59 8.04 -23.26
N TRP A 89 -10.58 7.73 -24.07
CA TRP A 89 -10.78 7.16 -25.40
C TRP A 89 -9.91 5.94 -25.60
N LYS A 90 -10.34 5.09 -26.54
CA LYS A 90 -9.64 3.86 -26.90
C LYS A 90 -8.81 4.04 -28.15
N PHE A 91 -7.67 3.36 -28.19
CA PHE A 91 -6.78 3.33 -29.35
C PHE A 91 -6.01 2.02 -29.39
N LYS A 92 -5.39 1.72 -30.53
CA LYS A 92 -4.57 0.53 -30.71
C LYS A 92 -3.10 0.90 -30.87
N VAL A 93 -2.22 0.04 -30.37
CA VAL A 93 -0.77 0.13 -30.58
C VAL A 93 -0.30 -1.20 -31.15
N SER A 94 0.36 -1.17 -32.31
CA SER A 94 1.00 -2.34 -32.91
C SER A 94 2.36 -2.61 -32.26
N TYR A 95 2.78 -3.88 -32.24
CA TYR A 95 4.09 -4.27 -31.71
C TYR A 95 4.76 -5.37 -32.53
N ASP A 96 6.08 -5.33 -32.62
CA ASP A 96 6.86 -6.50 -33.06
C ASP A 96 7.19 -7.43 -31.87
N LYS A 97 7.39 -6.82 -30.70
CA LYS A 97 7.69 -7.49 -29.43
C LYS A 97 6.86 -6.84 -28.32
N LEU A 98 6.11 -7.66 -27.59
CA LEU A 98 5.33 -7.21 -26.43
C LEU A 98 5.98 -7.71 -25.14
N VAL A 99 6.21 -6.80 -24.19
CA VAL A 99 6.76 -7.12 -22.87
C VAL A 99 5.74 -6.74 -21.80
N PHE A 100 5.32 -7.72 -20.98
CA PHE A 100 4.42 -7.47 -19.86
C PHE A 100 5.20 -7.05 -18.62
N GLY A 101 4.83 -5.89 -18.07
CA GLY A 101 5.41 -5.34 -16.83
C GLY A 101 4.37 -4.70 -15.91
N CYS A 102 3.10 -5.12 -16.00
CA CYS A 102 1.97 -4.53 -15.30
C CYS A 102 1.88 -4.88 -13.80
N GLY A 103 2.67 -5.83 -13.32
CA GLY A 103 2.65 -6.26 -11.92
C GLY A 103 1.36 -7.01 -11.55
N ALA A 104 0.90 -6.83 -10.31
CA ALA A 104 -0.31 -7.45 -9.77
C ALA A 104 -1.05 -6.48 -8.85
N GLU A 105 -2.37 -6.63 -8.77
CA GLU A 105 -3.25 -5.87 -7.89
C GLU A 105 -3.33 -6.50 -6.49
N ALA A 106 -3.75 -5.70 -5.50
CA ALA A 106 -3.99 -6.20 -4.16
C ALA A 106 -5.23 -7.11 -4.16
N SER A 107 -5.09 -8.32 -3.61
CA SER A 107 -6.22 -9.23 -3.44
C SER A 107 -6.98 -8.90 -2.16
N THR A 108 -8.30 -8.75 -2.27
CA THR A 108 -9.20 -8.65 -1.11
C THR A 108 -9.69 -10.01 -0.62
N PHE A 109 -9.35 -11.09 -1.34
CA PHE A 109 -9.87 -12.44 -1.12
C PHE A 109 -11.41 -12.54 -1.08
N GLY A 110 -12.10 -11.59 -1.72
CA GLY A 110 -13.57 -11.51 -1.71
C GLY A 110 -14.17 -11.06 -0.38
N ILE A 111 -13.35 -10.55 0.55
CA ILE A 111 -13.84 -10.00 1.83
C ILE A 111 -14.53 -8.66 1.55
N ARG A 112 -15.83 -8.63 1.82
CA ARG A 112 -16.68 -7.43 1.66
C ARG A 112 -16.21 -6.31 2.59
N GLY A 113 -16.24 -5.07 2.13
CA GLY A 113 -15.86 -3.91 2.93
C GLY A 113 -14.37 -3.54 2.82
N VAL A 114 -13.50 -4.43 2.32
CA VAL A 114 -12.06 -4.13 2.22
C VAL A 114 -11.80 -2.97 1.26
N THR A 115 -12.42 -2.96 0.09
CA THR A 115 -12.21 -1.91 -0.91
C THR A 115 -12.80 -0.57 -0.46
N GLU A 116 -13.85 -0.61 0.37
CA GLU A 116 -14.57 0.57 0.86
C GLU A 116 -13.93 1.20 2.10
N HIS A 117 -13.33 0.38 2.96
CA HIS A 117 -12.88 0.82 4.30
C HIS A 117 -11.37 0.72 4.52
N ALA A 118 -10.65 -0.15 3.79
CA ALA A 118 -9.20 -0.27 3.92
C ALA A 118 -8.46 0.63 2.93
N THR A 119 -7.25 1.06 3.32
CA THR A 119 -6.29 1.66 2.39
C THR A 119 -5.23 0.62 2.08
N PHE A 120 -4.95 0.36 0.80
CA PHE A 120 -3.83 -0.50 0.39
C PHE A 120 -2.50 0.21 0.60
N LEU A 121 -1.37 -0.49 0.45
CA LEU A 121 -0.03 0.10 0.50
C LEU A 121 0.80 -0.41 -0.69
N ARG A 122 0.52 0.13 -1.87
CA ARG A 122 1.12 -0.30 -3.15
C ARG A 122 1.69 0.86 -3.94
N GLU A 123 1.06 2.02 -3.82
CA GLU A 123 1.35 3.22 -4.59
C GLU A 123 1.74 4.40 -3.69
N VAL A 124 2.34 5.44 -4.27
CA VAL A 124 2.68 6.65 -3.51
C VAL A 124 1.42 7.34 -2.96
N HIS A 125 0.33 7.35 -3.72
CA HIS A 125 -0.93 7.96 -3.27
C HIS A 125 -1.56 7.19 -2.11
N ASP A 126 -1.36 5.87 -2.04
CA ASP A 126 -1.78 5.05 -0.90
C ASP A 126 -1.06 5.52 0.37
N ALA A 127 0.27 5.64 0.31
CA ALA A 127 1.08 6.09 1.43
C ALA A 127 0.73 7.53 1.86
N GLN A 128 0.42 8.40 0.91
CA GLN A 128 -0.10 9.75 1.18
C GLN A 128 -1.43 9.71 1.93
N GLU A 129 -2.37 8.87 1.49
CA GLU A 129 -3.67 8.74 2.11
C GLU A 129 -3.58 8.15 3.53
N ILE A 130 -2.70 7.16 3.74
CA ILE A 130 -2.39 6.63 5.06
C ILE A 130 -1.85 7.73 5.96
N ARG A 131 -0.81 8.47 5.52
CA ARG A 131 -0.22 9.57 6.29
C ARG A 131 -1.25 10.63 6.64
N ARG A 132 -2.09 11.00 5.67
CA ARG A 132 -3.16 11.98 5.85
C ARG A 132 -4.16 11.51 6.91
N LYS A 133 -4.64 10.26 6.82
CA LYS A 133 -5.57 9.66 7.80
C LYS A 133 -4.96 9.59 9.21
N LEU A 134 -3.69 9.16 9.32
CA LEU A 134 -2.98 9.08 10.59
C LEU A 134 -2.91 10.44 11.29
N LEU A 135 -2.43 11.47 10.58
CA LEU A 135 -2.30 12.82 11.14
C LEU A 135 -3.67 13.45 11.42
N LEU A 136 -4.66 13.25 10.55
CA LEU A 136 -6.01 13.74 10.76
C LEU A 136 -6.63 13.14 12.04
N ASN A 137 -6.52 11.82 12.22
CA ASN A 137 -7.06 11.15 13.41
C ASN A 137 -6.35 11.62 14.70
N LEU A 138 -5.03 11.82 14.65
CA LEU A 138 -4.27 12.42 15.76
C LEU A 138 -4.82 13.80 16.12
N MET A 139 -4.95 14.70 15.13
CA MET A 139 -5.47 16.05 15.38
C MET A 139 -6.92 16.04 15.87
N LEU A 140 -7.78 15.19 15.30
CA LEU A 140 -9.18 15.07 15.72
C LEU A 140 -9.30 14.53 17.15
N SER A 141 -8.44 13.60 17.55
CA SER A 141 -8.50 13.00 18.89
C SER A 141 -8.27 14.00 20.04
N ASP A 142 -7.63 15.13 19.75
CA ASP A 142 -7.34 16.20 20.71
C ASP A 142 -8.40 17.32 20.71
N VAL A 143 -9.39 17.25 19.80
CA VAL A 143 -10.45 18.27 19.73
C VAL A 143 -11.35 18.18 20.97
N PRO A 144 -11.64 19.30 21.66
CA PRO A 144 -12.53 19.31 22.81
C PRO A 144 -13.91 18.72 22.49
N GLY A 145 -14.41 17.85 23.38
CA GLY A 145 -15.71 17.19 23.24
C GLY A 145 -15.65 15.77 22.68
N ILE A 146 -14.49 15.31 22.20
CA ILE A 146 -14.30 13.91 21.79
C ILE A 146 -14.27 13.01 23.03
N SER A 147 -15.09 11.95 23.01
CA SER A 147 -15.14 10.96 24.08
C SER A 147 -13.89 10.07 24.09
N GLU A 148 -13.56 9.52 25.25
CA GLU A 148 -12.43 8.60 25.43
C GLU A 148 -12.54 7.36 24.54
N GLY A 149 -13.75 6.83 24.33
CA GLY A 149 -13.99 5.70 23.43
C GLY A 149 -13.68 6.07 21.98
N GLU A 150 -14.03 7.29 21.57
CA GLU A 150 -13.79 7.78 20.22
C GLU A 150 -12.31 8.08 19.97
N LYS A 151 -11.56 8.56 20.99
CA LYS A 151 -10.09 8.68 20.90
C LYS A 151 -9.46 7.33 20.62
N ARG A 152 -9.84 6.27 21.35
CA ARG A 152 -9.34 4.91 21.11
C ARG A 152 -9.65 4.43 19.70
N ARG A 153 -10.88 4.69 19.21
CA ARG A 153 -11.29 4.32 17.85
C ARG A 153 -10.48 5.04 16.78
N LEU A 154 -10.30 6.36 16.90
CA LEU A 154 -9.54 7.17 15.95
C LEU A 154 -8.06 6.78 15.90
N LEU A 155 -7.49 6.41 17.05
CA LEU A 155 -6.07 6.14 17.22
C LEU A 155 -5.71 4.65 17.18
N HIS A 156 -6.65 3.79 16.76
CA HIS A 156 -6.39 2.37 16.53
C HIS A 156 -6.09 2.13 15.05
N CYS A 157 -4.83 1.79 14.77
CA CYS A 157 -4.38 1.40 13.44
C CYS A 157 -4.40 -0.12 13.31
N VAL A 158 -5.10 -0.64 12.29
CA VAL A 158 -5.09 -2.08 11.99
C VAL A 158 -4.35 -2.31 10.68
N VAL A 159 -3.31 -3.15 10.74
CA VAL A 159 -2.50 -3.58 9.60
C VAL A 159 -2.85 -5.03 9.31
N VAL A 160 -3.28 -5.32 8.08
CA VAL A 160 -3.66 -6.67 7.65
C VAL A 160 -2.60 -7.22 6.70
N GLY A 161 -2.04 -8.38 7.04
CA GLY A 161 -0.99 -9.08 6.30
C GLY A 161 0.36 -9.01 7.03
N GLY A 162 0.83 -10.16 7.51
CA GLY A 162 2.11 -10.38 8.18
C GLY A 162 3.28 -10.64 7.23
N GLY A 163 3.15 -10.32 5.94
CA GLY A 163 4.28 -10.32 5.00
C GLY A 163 5.28 -9.19 5.30
N PRO A 164 6.39 -9.10 4.55
CA PRO A 164 7.42 -8.07 4.75
C PRO A 164 6.85 -6.65 4.85
N THR A 165 5.97 -6.27 3.92
CA THR A 165 5.36 -4.93 3.89
C THR A 165 4.55 -4.60 5.14
N GLY A 166 3.71 -5.52 5.62
CA GLY A 166 2.87 -5.24 6.80
C GLY A 166 3.65 -5.28 8.11
N VAL A 167 4.67 -6.15 8.21
CA VAL A 167 5.58 -6.16 9.36
C VAL A 167 6.43 -4.88 9.40
N GLU A 168 6.98 -4.46 8.26
CA GLU A 168 7.77 -3.23 8.14
C GLU A 168 6.93 -1.99 8.47
N PHE A 169 5.72 -1.88 7.90
CA PHE A 169 4.82 -0.76 8.20
C PHE A 169 4.38 -0.74 9.68
N SER A 170 4.15 -1.91 10.29
CA SER A 170 3.86 -1.98 11.74
C SER A 170 5.05 -1.50 12.58
N GLY A 171 6.28 -1.78 12.15
CA GLY A 171 7.50 -1.26 12.77
C GLY A 171 7.62 0.25 12.64
N GLU A 172 7.44 0.79 11.44
CA GLU A 172 7.44 2.24 11.17
C GLU A 172 6.38 2.99 12.00
N LEU A 173 5.17 2.41 12.14
CA LEU A 173 4.13 2.95 13.02
C LEU A 173 4.58 2.96 14.49
N SER A 174 5.18 1.87 14.97
CA SER A 174 5.72 1.81 16.34
C SER A 174 6.75 2.92 16.59
N ASP A 175 7.69 3.10 15.66
CA ASP A 175 8.75 4.10 15.80
C ASP A 175 8.16 5.51 15.80
N PHE A 176 7.22 5.79 14.90
CA PHE A 176 6.47 7.04 14.88
C PHE A 176 5.72 7.32 16.20
N ILE A 177 5.08 6.31 16.79
CA ILE A 177 4.34 6.49 18.05
C ILE A 177 5.29 6.74 19.22
N THR A 178 6.35 5.94 19.32
CA THR A 178 7.28 6.00 20.46
C THR A 178 8.17 7.23 20.45
N ARG A 179 8.42 7.81 19.27
CA ARG A 179 9.24 9.01 19.08
C ARG A 179 8.37 10.25 18.89
N ASP A 180 7.74 10.39 17.72
CA ASP A 180 7.07 11.63 17.32
C ASP A 180 5.79 11.90 18.11
N VAL A 181 4.90 10.91 18.24
CA VAL A 181 3.63 11.07 18.97
C VAL A 181 3.90 11.31 20.45
N LYS A 182 4.84 10.58 21.04
CA LYS A 182 5.21 10.76 22.45
C LYS A 182 5.72 12.17 22.74
N GLU A 183 6.50 12.76 21.83
CA GLU A 183 7.07 14.10 21.99
C GLU A 183 6.06 15.22 21.70
N ARG A 184 5.25 15.08 20.65
CA ARG A 184 4.39 16.17 20.13
C ARG A 184 2.91 16.05 20.50
N TYR A 185 2.44 14.85 20.84
CA TYR A 185 1.04 14.53 21.13
C TYR A 185 0.90 13.72 22.43
N SER A 186 1.66 14.13 23.46
CA SER A 186 1.82 13.40 24.72
C SER A 186 0.51 13.16 25.48
N HIS A 187 -0.52 13.97 25.23
CA HIS A 187 -1.86 13.88 25.83
C HIS A 187 -2.70 12.71 25.27
N VAL A 188 -2.43 12.26 24.03
CA VAL A 188 -3.16 11.16 23.40
C VAL A 188 -2.35 9.87 23.22
N LYS A 189 -1.06 9.88 23.58
CA LYS A 189 -0.13 8.75 23.37
C LYS A 189 -0.66 7.41 23.91
N ASP A 190 -1.40 7.42 25.03
CA ASP A 190 -1.89 6.22 25.71
C ASP A 190 -3.16 5.62 25.07
N TYR A 191 -3.76 6.32 24.10
CA TYR A 191 -4.88 5.81 23.30
C TYR A 191 -4.43 5.18 21.99
N VAL A 192 -3.18 5.42 21.56
CA VAL A 192 -2.69 4.90 20.29
C VAL A 192 -2.42 3.40 20.39
N HIS A 193 -3.00 2.66 19.45
CA HIS A 193 -2.90 1.21 19.39
C HIS A 193 -2.65 0.76 17.96
N VAL A 194 -1.80 -0.25 17.78
CA VAL A 194 -1.56 -0.88 16.48
C VAL A 194 -1.90 -2.37 16.58
N THR A 195 -2.64 -2.91 15.62
CA THR A 195 -2.88 -4.36 15.52
C THR A 195 -2.41 -4.86 14.17
N LEU A 196 -1.42 -5.75 14.18
CA LEU A 196 -1.02 -6.53 13.01
C LEU A 196 -1.82 -7.83 12.99
N ILE A 197 -2.56 -8.06 11.92
CA ILE A 197 -3.38 -9.24 11.69
C ILE A 197 -2.76 -10.10 10.59
N GLU A 198 -2.58 -11.39 10.86
CA GLU A 198 -2.09 -12.37 9.87
C GLU A 198 -2.92 -13.66 9.98
N ALA A 199 -3.11 -14.38 8.86
CA ALA A 199 -3.88 -15.62 8.88
C ALA A 199 -3.09 -16.78 9.51
N ASN A 200 -1.79 -16.87 9.22
CA ASN A 200 -0.93 -17.94 9.72
C ASN A 200 0.30 -17.39 10.44
N GLU A 201 1.46 -17.45 9.80
CA GLU A 201 2.73 -17.03 10.37
C GLU A 201 3.23 -15.77 9.64
N ILE A 202 3.69 -14.78 10.42
CA ILE A 202 4.35 -13.61 9.83
C ILE A 202 5.65 -14.02 9.15
N LEU A 203 6.01 -13.31 8.07
CA LEU A 203 7.24 -13.51 7.32
C LEU A 203 7.44 -14.98 6.91
N SER A 204 6.39 -15.65 6.44
CA SER A 204 6.38 -17.09 6.16
C SER A 204 7.47 -17.55 5.17
N SER A 205 8.01 -16.65 4.35
CA SER A 205 9.15 -16.90 3.44
C SER A 205 10.53 -16.94 4.12
N PHE A 206 10.63 -16.61 5.41
CA PHE A 206 11.88 -16.56 6.17
C PHE A 206 12.08 -17.81 7.05
N ASP A 207 13.34 -18.08 7.41
CA ASP A 207 13.69 -19.15 8.36
C ASP A 207 12.96 -18.97 9.70
N VAL A 208 12.56 -20.09 10.31
CA VAL A 208 11.78 -20.12 11.56
C VAL A 208 12.41 -19.26 12.66
N ARG A 209 13.74 -19.24 12.76
CA ARG A 209 14.44 -18.44 13.78
C ARG A 209 14.25 -16.93 13.56
N LEU A 210 14.27 -16.47 12.31
CA LEU A 210 14.04 -15.07 11.97
C LEU A 210 12.59 -14.67 12.21
N ARG A 211 11.64 -15.56 11.91
CA ARG A 211 10.23 -15.34 12.23
C ARG A 211 9.99 -15.21 13.73
N GLN A 212 10.57 -16.11 14.53
CA GLN A 212 10.47 -16.04 15.99
C GLN A 212 11.13 -14.77 16.54
N TYR A 213 12.28 -14.38 15.99
CA TYR A 213 12.93 -13.11 16.33
C TYR A 213 12.01 -11.92 16.06
N ALA A 214 11.39 -11.86 14.88
CA ALA A 214 10.46 -10.78 14.51
C ALA A 214 9.26 -10.71 15.44
N VAL A 215 8.64 -11.86 15.77
CA VAL A 215 7.54 -11.93 16.75
C VAL A 215 8.00 -11.38 18.11
N ASN A 216 9.17 -11.80 18.59
CA ASN A 216 9.68 -11.34 19.88
C ASN A 216 9.94 -9.82 19.89
N GLN A 217 10.43 -9.26 18.78
CA GLN A 217 10.60 -7.80 18.66
C GLN A 217 9.27 -7.06 18.66
N LEU A 218 8.28 -7.53 17.88
CA LEU A 218 6.94 -6.94 17.86
C LEU A 218 6.30 -6.98 19.25
N VAL A 219 6.41 -8.10 19.98
CA VAL A 219 5.90 -8.24 21.36
C VAL A 219 6.66 -7.34 22.34
N LYS A 220 7.98 -7.17 22.16
CA LYS A 220 8.75 -6.26 23.01
C LYS A 220 8.29 -4.81 22.81
N VAL A 221 8.05 -4.44 21.56
CA VAL A 221 7.47 -3.15 21.19
C VAL A 221 6.06 -3.01 21.76
N SER A 222 5.24 -4.06 21.76
CA SER A 222 3.90 -4.10 22.40
C SER A 222 3.89 -3.64 23.87
N ASN A 223 4.97 -3.93 24.58
CA ASN A 223 5.12 -3.54 25.99
C ASN A 223 5.54 -2.08 26.16
N LEU A 224 6.04 -1.43 25.10
CA LEU A 224 6.46 -0.03 25.07
C LEU A 224 5.40 0.90 24.43
N CYS A 225 4.63 0.37 23.50
CA CYS A 225 3.54 0.99 22.75
C CYS A 225 2.54 -0.12 22.45
N SER A 226 1.23 0.14 22.46
CA SER A 226 0.17 -0.88 22.34
C SER A 226 0.08 -1.49 20.92
N VAL A 227 1.15 -2.12 20.45
CA VAL A 227 1.18 -2.94 19.23
C VAL A 227 0.71 -4.34 19.61
N SER A 228 -0.09 -5.01 18.79
CA SER A 228 -0.61 -6.35 19.08
C SER A 228 -0.53 -7.20 17.82
N LEU A 229 -0.15 -8.46 17.96
CA LEU A 229 -0.18 -9.43 16.87
C LEU A 229 -1.39 -10.35 17.06
N ALA A 230 -2.26 -10.40 16.06
CA ALA A 230 -3.40 -11.31 16.02
C ALA A 230 -3.23 -12.30 14.86
N ILE A 231 -3.12 -13.59 15.18
CA ILE A 231 -3.09 -14.67 14.19
C ILE A 231 -4.49 -15.29 14.12
N ILE A 232 -5.08 -15.33 12.92
CA ILE A 232 -6.46 -15.77 12.69
C ILE A 232 -6.46 -16.97 11.74
N ASN A 233 -6.69 -18.17 12.26
CA ASN A 233 -6.90 -19.34 11.42
C ASN A 233 -8.15 -19.14 10.55
N GLN A 234 -8.01 -19.18 9.22
CA GLN A 234 -9.13 -19.27 8.30
C GLN A 234 -9.58 -20.73 8.17
N ASP A 235 -10.67 -21.10 8.85
CA ASP A 235 -11.43 -22.30 8.46
C ASP A 235 -12.32 -21.95 7.26
N LEU A 236 -12.03 -22.55 6.10
CA LEU A 236 -12.64 -22.30 4.78
C LEU A 236 -14.17 -22.57 4.66
N GLY A 237 -14.91 -22.70 5.77
CA GLY A 237 -16.35 -23.04 5.76
C GLY A 237 -17.29 -21.93 6.26
N THR A 238 -16.80 -21.00 7.07
CA THR A 238 -17.61 -19.91 7.64
C THR A 238 -16.68 -18.78 8.06
N SER A 239 -16.93 -17.56 7.58
CA SER A 239 -16.25 -16.32 7.98
C SER A 239 -16.56 -15.92 9.42
N ARG A 240 -16.33 -16.83 10.37
CA ARG A 240 -16.33 -16.54 11.81
C ARG A 240 -14.89 -16.39 12.27
N PHE A 241 -14.53 -15.15 12.56
CA PHE A 241 -13.31 -14.79 13.27
C PHE A 241 -13.29 -15.49 14.65
N SER A 242 -12.59 -16.63 14.73
CA SER A 242 -12.35 -17.34 16.00
C SER A 242 -11.23 -16.63 16.74
N ASN A 243 -11.61 -15.87 17.77
CA ASN A 243 -10.71 -14.98 18.48
C ASN A 243 -10.23 -15.62 19.80
N LYS A 244 -8.94 -15.98 19.89
CA LYS A 244 -8.30 -16.30 21.19
C LYS A 244 -7.72 -15.07 21.89
N ALA A 245 -7.69 -13.91 21.23
CA ALA A 245 -7.05 -12.69 21.74
C ALA A 245 -8.02 -11.56 22.12
N PHE A 246 -9.28 -11.58 21.65
CA PHE A 246 -10.28 -10.59 22.06
C PHE A 246 -11.26 -11.19 23.07
N ARG A 247 -11.41 -10.53 24.21
CA ARG A 247 -12.36 -10.92 25.27
C ARG A 247 -13.80 -10.41 25.05
N SER A 248 -14.14 -9.90 23.87
CA SER A 248 -15.52 -9.51 23.57
C SER A 248 -15.84 -9.66 22.08
N SER A 249 -16.90 -10.41 21.80
CA SER A 249 -17.48 -10.63 20.47
C SER A 249 -18.23 -9.42 19.88
N HIS A 250 -18.02 -8.21 20.42
CA HIS A 250 -18.75 -7.00 20.03
C HIS A 250 -18.01 -6.09 19.04
N ASP A 251 -16.71 -6.31 18.79
CA ASP A 251 -15.87 -5.36 18.03
C ASP A 251 -15.68 -5.69 16.53
N ILE A 252 -16.41 -6.68 16.00
CA ILE A 252 -16.24 -7.14 14.60
C ILE A 252 -17.46 -6.78 13.73
N HIS A 253 -18.56 -6.30 14.30
CA HIS A 253 -19.78 -6.02 13.55
C HIS A 253 -19.90 -4.59 13.01
N ASN A 254 -18.93 -3.71 13.30
CA ASN A 254 -18.89 -2.32 12.81
C ASN A 254 -17.57 -2.02 12.07
N TRP A 255 -17.18 -2.89 11.15
CA TRP A 255 -16.18 -2.60 10.11
C TRP A 255 -16.87 -2.28 8.80
#